data_AF-A0A6L5EHT0-F1
#
_entry.id   AF-A0A6L5EHT0-F1
#
_cell.length_a   1.000
_cell.length_b   1.000
_cell.length_c   1.000
_cell.angle_alpha   90.00
_cell.angle_beta   90.00
_cell.angle_gamma   90.00
#
_symmetry.space_group_name_H-M   'P 1'
#
loop_
_entity.id
_entity.type
_entity.pdbx_description
1 polymer ?
#
loop_
_entity_poly.entity_id
_entity_poly.type
_entity_poly.pdbx_seq_one_letter_code
_entity_poly.pdbx_strand_id
1 'polypeptide(L)'
;PNILFIGDSIVEYYPLQELFGTLKTIVNRGIRGYQTGLLLENLDAHLYGGAVDKIFLLIGTNDIGKDVPVNEALNNLEAIIQSVARDYPLTEIKLLSILPVNEGE
;
A
#
# COMPACT_ATOMS: atom_id res chain seq x y z
N PRO A 1 -4.19 -11.67 9.01
CA PRO A 1 -4.03 -10.36 9.68
C PRO A 1 -5.38 -9.65 9.69
N ASN A 2 -5.71 -8.84 10.69
CA ASN A 2 -6.92 -7.99 10.61
C ASN A 2 -6.69 -6.87 9.60
N ILE A 3 -5.49 -6.28 9.61
CA ILE A 3 -5.14 -5.14 8.77
C ILE A 3 -3.81 -5.40 8.09
N LEU A 4 -3.73 -5.12 6.80
CA LEU A 4 -2.50 -5.05 6.04
C LEU A 4 -2.17 -3.59 5.73
N PHE A 5 -0.95 -3.17 6.02
CA PHE A 5 -0.38 -1.93 5.51
C PHE A 5 0.54 -2.26 4.35
N ILE A 6 0.20 -1.79 3.16
CA ILE A 6 0.92 -2.05 1.91
C ILE A 6 1.38 -0.70 1.34
N GLY A 7 2.62 -0.63 0.88
CA GLY A 7 3.15 0.60 0.32
C GLY A 7 4.65 0.61 0.14
N ASP A 8 5.20 1.81 0.08
CA ASP A 8 6.64 2.04 -0.07
C ASP A 8 7.39 2.11 1.27
N SER A 9 8.55 2.80 1.26
CA SER A 9 9.38 3.06 2.44
C SER A 9 8.65 3.70 3.62
N ILE A 10 7.66 4.58 3.38
CA ILE A 10 6.91 5.20 4.47
C ILE A 10 6.15 4.14 5.25
N VAL A 11 5.65 3.11 4.55
CA VAL A 11 5.00 1.97 5.17
C VAL A 11 6.03 1.03 5.80
N GLU A 12 7.13 0.68 5.12
CA GLU A 12 8.17 -0.22 5.66
C GLU A 12 8.66 0.26 7.04
N TYR A 13 8.90 1.56 7.18
CA TYR A 13 9.45 2.15 8.41
C TYR A 13 8.39 2.57 9.42
N TYR A 14 7.11 2.35 9.15
CA TYR A 14 6.03 2.74 10.05
C TYR A 14 6.07 1.87 11.32
N PRO A 15 6.26 2.43 12.53
CA PRO A 15 6.30 1.67 13.78
C PRO A 15 4.88 1.31 14.25
N LEU A 16 4.20 0.46 13.47
CA LEU A 16 2.76 0.17 13.62
C LEU A 16 2.41 -0.33 15.02
N GLN A 17 3.21 -1.24 15.58
CA GLN A 17 2.92 -1.83 16.90
C GLN A 17 3.05 -0.81 18.02
N GLU A 18 4.06 0.07 17.96
CA GLU A 18 4.32 1.08 19.00
C GLU A 18 3.25 2.18 18.97
N LEU A 19 2.75 2.53 17.79
CA LEU A 19 1.77 3.59 17.61
C LEU A 19 0.31 3.12 17.75
N PHE A 20 -0.02 1.90 17.31
CA PHE A 20 -1.40 1.39 17.32
C PHE A 20 -1.64 0.27 18.35
N GLY A 21 -0.59 -0.22 19.00
CA GLY A 21 -0.68 -1.33 19.95
C GLY A 21 -0.96 -2.68 19.26
N THR A 22 -1.42 -3.65 20.05
CA THR A 22 -1.57 -5.05 19.63
C THR A 22 -3.00 -5.58 19.72
N LEU A 23 -3.99 -4.72 20.04
CA LEU A 23 -5.40 -5.12 20.11
C LEU A 23 -5.94 -5.62 18.75
N LYS A 24 -5.38 -5.13 17.65
CA LYS A 24 -5.61 -5.65 16.30
C LYS A 24 -4.30 -6.16 15.73
N THR A 25 -4.32 -7.28 15.01
CA THR A 25 -3.15 -7.76 14.29
C THR A 25 -2.98 -6.95 13.01
N ILE A 26 -2.15 -5.91 13.07
CA ILE A 26 -1.74 -5.08 11.94
C ILE A 26 -0.40 -5.61 11.43
N VAL A 27 -0.31 -5.90 10.13
CA VAL A 27 0.92 -6.41 9.53
C VAL A 27 1.45 -5.46 8.48
N ASN A 28 2.76 -5.23 8.55
CA ASN A 28 3.53 -4.44 7.61
C ASN A 28 3.91 -5.26 6.37
N ARG A 29 3.61 -4.72 5.19
CA ARG A 29 3.99 -5.20 3.86
C ARG A 29 4.50 -4.03 3.00
N GLY A 30 5.12 -3.04 3.63
CA GLY A 30 5.84 -1.98 2.94
C GLY A 30 7.19 -2.45 2.45
N ILE A 31 7.60 -1.98 1.27
CA ILE A 31 8.92 -2.25 0.70
C ILE A 31 9.50 -0.93 0.18
N ARG A 32 10.68 -0.55 0.65
CA ARG A 32 11.36 0.69 0.27
C ARG A 32 11.53 0.80 -1.24
N GLY A 33 11.33 2.00 -1.77
CA GLY A 33 11.47 2.28 -3.20
C GLY A 33 10.38 1.68 -4.09
N TYR A 34 9.36 1.01 -3.53
CA TYR A 34 8.25 0.50 -4.34
C TYR A 34 7.51 1.62 -5.08
N GLN A 35 7.16 1.29 -6.31
CA GLN A 35 6.29 2.05 -7.21
C GLN A 35 5.02 1.25 -7.46
N THR A 36 3.98 1.87 -8.02
CA THR A 36 2.70 1.22 -8.29
C THR A 36 2.85 -0.01 -9.20
N GLY A 37 3.72 0.06 -10.21
CA GLY A 37 3.97 -1.06 -11.14
C GLY A 37 4.62 -2.27 -10.47
N LEU A 38 5.63 -2.03 -9.61
CA LEU A 38 6.30 -3.10 -8.86
C LEU A 38 5.35 -3.79 -7.88
N LEU A 39 4.47 -3.01 -7.23
CA LEU A 39 3.44 -3.56 -6.36
C LEU A 39 2.43 -4.41 -7.14
N LEU A 40 2.01 -3.96 -8.33
CA LEU A 40 1.09 -4.74 -9.17
C LEU A 40 1.70 -6.06 -9.61
N GLU A 41 2.95 -6.05 -10.07
CA GLU A 41 3.66 -7.26 -10.53
C GLU A 41 3.85 -8.30 -9.42
N ASN A 42 4.02 -7.85 -8.16
CA ASN A 42 4.34 -8.69 -7.02
C ASN A 42 3.23 -8.71 -5.96
N LEU A 43 1.98 -8.39 -6.35
CA LEU A 43 0.87 -8.18 -5.41
C LEU A 43 0.61 -9.37 -4.48
N ASP A 44 0.84 -10.58 -4.98
CA ASP A 44 0.70 -11.83 -4.24
C ASP A 44 1.61 -11.90 -3.01
N ALA A 45 2.80 -11.29 -3.05
CA ALA A 45 3.71 -11.22 -1.91
C ALA A 45 3.17 -10.38 -0.75
N HIS A 46 2.22 -9.47 -1.01
CA HIS A 46 1.66 -8.54 -0.02
C HIS A 46 0.35 -9.02 0.59
N LEU A 47 -0.34 -9.98 -0.04
CA LEU A 47 -1.69 -10.39 0.36
C LEU A 47 -1.69 -11.78 0.98
N TYR A 48 -2.17 -11.89 2.22
CA TYR A 48 -2.35 -13.18 2.88
C TYR A 48 -3.31 -13.12 4.07
N GLY A 49 -3.82 -14.29 4.46
CA GLY A 49 -4.75 -14.46 5.58
C GLY A 49 -6.20 -14.55 5.12
N GLY A 50 -7.01 -15.35 5.83
CA GLY A 50 -8.38 -15.65 5.42
C GLY A 50 -9.46 -14.67 5.90
N ALA A 51 -9.10 -13.66 6.70
CA ALA A 51 -10.03 -12.72 7.31
C ALA A 51 -9.38 -11.32 7.45
N VAL A 52 -9.04 -10.71 6.31
CA VAL A 52 -8.50 -9.35 6.26
C VAL A 52 -9.66 -8.36 6.25
N ASP A 53 -9.75 -7.51 7.27
CA ASP A 53 -10.81 -6.50 7.35
C ASP A 53 -10.49 -5.29 6.47
N LYS A 54 -9.21 -4.85 6.48
CA LYS A 54 -8.78 -3.60 5.85
C LYS A 54 -7.38 -3.72 5.24
N ILE A 55 -7.21 -3.10 4.08
CA ILE A 55 -5.90 -2.83 3.46
C ILE A 55 -5.70 -1.33 3.43
N PHE A 56 -4.65 -0.84 4.09
CA PHE A 56 -4.19 0.54 3.97
C PHE A 56 -3.13 0.59 2.88
N LEU A 57 -3.39 1.35 1.82
CA LEU A 57 -2.52 1.48 0.66
C LEU A 57 -1.96 2.90 0.59
N LEU A 58 -0.65 3.04 0.78
CA LEU A 58 0.08 4.30 0.65
C LEU A 58 1.28 4.09 -0.29
N ILE A 59 1.13 4.50 -1.55
CA ILE A 59 2.13 4.32 -2.60
C ILE A 59 1.98 5.44 -3.64
N GLY A 60 3.02 5.66 -4.46
CA GLY A 60 2.99 6.61 -5.57
C GLY A 60 4.05 7.71 -5.48
N THR A 61 4.66 7.94 -4.30
CA THR A 61 5.69 8.99 -4.16
C THR A 61 6.93 8.68 -5.01
N ASN A 62 7.31 7.40 -5.12
CA ASN A 62 8.43 6.97 -5.95
C ASN A 62 8.08 6.95 -7.45
N ASP A 63 6.81 6.77 -7.83
CA ASP A 63 6.34 6.92 -9.20
C ASP A 63 6.56 8.38 -9.65
N ILE A 64 6.12 9.34 -8.83
CA ILE A 64 6.35 10.77 -9.05
C ILE A 64 7.85 11.07 -9.13
N GLY A 65 8.65 10.60 -8.16
CA GLY A 65 10.10 10.85 -8.12
C GLY A 65 10.91 10.18 -9.25
N LYS A 66 10.28 9.35 -10.08
CA LYS A 66 10.89 8.70 -11.26
C LYS A 66 10.24 9.10 -12.58
N ASP A 67 9.42 10.15 -12.56
CA ASP A 67 8.69 10.65 -13.74
C ASP A 67 7.81 9.58 -14.41
N VAL A 68 7.25 8.65 -13.64
CA VAL A 68 6.25 7.70 -14.16
C VAL A 68 5.01 8.48 -14.59
N PRO A 69 4.46 8.23 -15.79
CA PRO A 69 3.24 8.89 -16.24
C PRO A 69 2.09 8.66 -15.26
N VAL A 70 1.38 9.72 -14.86
CA VAL A 70 0.26 9.62 -13.89
C VAL A 70 -0.80 8.60 -14.33
N ASN A 71 -1.09 8.52 -15.63
CA ASN A 71 -2.05 7.55 -16.16
C ASN A 71 -1.56 6.11 -15.99
N GLU A 72 -0.25 5.87 -16.09
CA GLU A 72 0.33 4.55 -15.83
C GLU A 72 0.16 4.17 -14.35
N ALA A 73 0.49 5.09 -13.43
CA ALA A 73 0.31 4.86 -12.00
C ALA A 73 -1.17 4.64 -11.61
N LEU A 74 -2.09 5.40 -12.22
CA LEU A 74 -3.53 5.21 -12.01
C LEU A 74 -4.03 3.87 -12.53
N ASN A 75 -3.59 3.45 -13.73
CA ASN A 75 -3.95 2.14 -14.28
C ASN A 75 -3.42 0.99 -13.40
N ASN A 76 -2.20 1.14 -12.86
CA ASN A 76 -1.64 0.16 -11.94
C ASN A 76 -2.46 0.07 -10.65
N LEU A 77 -2.84 1.21 -10.06
CA LEU A 77 -3.69 1.25 -8.86
C LEU A 77 -5.08 0.66 -9.12
N GLU A 78 -5.69 0.95 -10.27
CA GLU A 78 -6.97 0.37 -10.65
C GLU A 78 -6.87 -1.16 -10.74
N ALA A 79 -5.83 -1.69 -11.39
CA ALA A 79 -5.60 -3.12 -11.49
C ALA A 79 -5.37 -3.78 -10.11
N ILE A 80 -4.61 -3.14 -9.22
CA ILE A 80 -4.42 -3.59 -7.83
C ILE A 80 -5.77 -3.67 -7.11
N ILE A 81 -6.58 -2.61 -7.18
CA ILE A 81 -7.89 -2.53 -6.53
C ILE A 81 -8.82 -3.62 -7.06
N GLN A 82 -8.88 -3.81 -8.38
CA GLN A 82 -9.70 -4.86 -9.00
C GLN A 82 -9.24 -6.26 -8.59
N SER A 83 -7.93 -6.50 -8.49
CA SER A 83 -7.39 -7.78 -8.03
C SER A 83 -7.78 -8.06 -6.59
N VAL A 84 -7.61 -7.08 -5.69
CA VAL A 84 -8.03 -7.20 -4.29
C VAL A 84 -9.53 -7.39 -4.17
N ALA A 85 -10.36 -6.66 -4.92
CA ALA A 85 -11.81 -6.80 -4.88
C ALA A 85 -12.29 -8.20 -5.32
N ARG A 86 -11.57 -8.84 -6.24
CA ARG A 86 -11.87 -10.20 -6.68
C ARG A 86 -11.46 -11.25 -5.64
N ASP A 87 -10.25 -11.14 -5.11
CA ASP A 87 -9.65 -12.19 -4.26
C ASP A 87 -10.04 -12.00 -2.78
N TYR A 88 -10.39 -10.78 -2.38
CA TYR A 88 -10.77 -10.33 -1.03
C TYR A 88 -12.05 -9.46 -1.05
N PRO A 89 -13.21 -10.00 -1.48
CA PRO A 89 -14.41 -9.20 -1.79
C PRO A 89 -15.06 -8.48 -0.59
N LEU A 90 -14.73 -8.87 0.64
CA LEU A 90 -15.23 -8.24 1.87
C LEU A 90 -14.22 -7.27 2.50
N THR A 91 -13.00 -7.20 1.97
CA THR A 91 -11.94 -6.37 2.53
C THR A 91 -12.10 -4.93 2.05
N GLU A 92 -12.06 -3.97 2.97
CA GLU A 92 -12.09 -2.55 2.62
C GLU A 92 -10.68 -2.06 2.24
N ILE A 93 -10.55 -1.44 1.07
CA ILE A 93 -9.33 -0.72 0.70
C ILE A 93 -9.42 0.72 1.20
N LYS A 94 -8.41 1.16 1.95
CA LYS A 94 -8.18 2.55 2.36
C LYS A 94 -7.01 3.07 1.56
N LEU A 95 -7.31 3.72 0.43
CA LEU A 95 -6.32 4.40 -0.39
C LEU A 95 -5.99 5.75 0.24
N LEU A 96 -4.74 5.92 0.67
CA LEU A 96 -4.26 7.14 1.30
C LEU A 96 -3.79 8.13 0.24
N SER A 97 -3.96 9.43 0.52
CA SER A 97 -3.30 10.47 -0.26
C SER A 97 -1.78 10.33 -0.14
N ILE A 98 -1.06 10.54 -1.25
CA ILE A 98 0.40 10.66 -1.24
C ILE A 98 0.77 11.80 -0.27
N LEU A 99 1.75 11.55 0.60
CA LEU A 99 2.14 12.52 1.62
C LEU A 99 2.86 13.72 1.00
N PRO A 100 2.76 14.91 1.60
CA PRO A 100 3.50 16.07 1.14
C PRO A 100 5.00 15.87 1.29
N VAL A 101 5.76 16.55 0.43
CA VAL A 101 7.21 16.72 0.58
C VAL A 101 7.51 18.15 1.02
N ASN A 102 8.69 18.35 1.61
CA ASN A 102 9.20 19.68 1.90
C ASN A 102 10.17 20.09 0.78
N GLU A 103 9.87 21.16 0.08
CA GLU A 103 10.68 21.73 -1.02
C GLU A 103 11.69 22.78 -0.53
N GLY A 104 11.88 22.91 0.79
CA GLY A 104 12.70 23.95 1.40
C GLY A 104 14.09 24.06 0.76
N GLU A 105 14.50 25.32 0.53
CA GLU A 105 15.81 25.72 -0.01
C GLU A 105 17.00 25.11 0.75
#